data_AF-A0A9D7Z0U4-F1
#
_entry.id   AF-A0A9D7Z0U4-F1
#
_cell.length_a   1.000
_cell.length_b   1.000
_cell.length_c   1.000
_cell.angle_alpha   90.00
_cell.angle_beta   90.00
_cell.angle_gamma   90.00
#
_symmetry.space_group_name_H-M   'P 1'
#
loop_
_entity.id
_entity.type
_entity.pdbx_description
1 polymer ?
#
loop_
_entity_poly.entity_id
_entity_poly.type
_entity_poly.pdbx_seq_one_letter_code
_entity_poly.pdbx_strand_id
1 'polypeptide(L)'
;MTSSGMNGINTSKTDGIHIEIINPNTILFPTVGYPIPNKKIGINAPIKFGISINNHTSNYFYLNHLQALIPELLTSNVQIIQGHLITQYPVTNQQNKQPGSSQSRQSDWWRIRPKCRTTFFVTAKLFWQDNSLQLKIPTIPDYVIDNFRSNYFWYFDALETKIYQLRFILNTDIKNTYISSSNINQEVIERETSSDTLATPWVNLRLVELLSTDSNAIEVDGVLFKIDMPSILTIPSKLFKAKTDVKLGIYITNNTLTAICFYQLSCIDAILISHDGKPINWSGDPTKLTWKNNEQNYYLLQPGEKMFLDLCGKLFWNYCQLEFAISSKTHSLNGETGFYYFSNLKAGTSYHIQVIYQVSELRARRLEEQVLQKFWSGRIAMPLVEFRLIEA
;
A
#
# COMPACT_ATOMS: atom_id res chain seq x y z
N MET A 1 -11.85 43.60 1.23
CA MET A 1 -10.99 42.43 1.47
C MET A 1 -11.90 41.26 1.83
N THR A 2 -12.36 40.55 0.81
CA THR A 2 -13.29 39.43 0.92
C THR A 2 -12.51 38.14 0.71
N SER A 3 -12.63 37.21 1.65
CA SER A 3 -11.99 35.90 1.62
C SER A 3 -12.56 35.05 0.50
N SER A 4 -11.73 34.64 -0.45
CA SER A 4 -12.08 33.58 -1.39
C SER A 4 -11.94 32.23 -0.70
N GLY A 5 -13.07 31.59 -0.40
CA GLY A 5 -13.10 30.18 -0.03
C GLY A 5 -12.61 29.34 -1.21
N MET A 6 -11.61 28.49 -0.98
CA MET A 6 -11.24 27.45 -1.93
C MET A 6 -12.28 26.32 -1.85
N ASN A 7 -13.20 26.32 -2.81
CA ASN A 7 -13.86 25.12 -3.34
C ASN A 7 -12.76 24.09 -3.70
N GLY A 8 -12.92 22.79 -3.56
CA GLY A 8 -14.08 21.92 -3.49
C GLY A 8 -13.56 20.58 -4.00
N ILE A 9 -13.87 19.52 -3.29
CA ILE A 9 -13.37 18.16 -3.49
C ILE A 9 -13.64 17.72 -4.95
N ASN A 10 -12.58 17.48 -5.74
CA ASN A 10 -12.68 16.87 -7.08
C ASN A 10 -12.94 15.36 -6.93
N THR A 11 -14.12 15.01 -6.44
CA THR A 11 -14.64 13.65 -6.46
C THR A 11 -15.70 13.56 -7.53
N SER A 12 -15.48 12.70 -8.52
CA SER A 12 -16.52 12.35 -9.50
C SER A 12 -17.63 11.61 -8.73
N LYS A 13 -18.76 12.27 -8.54
CA LYS A 13 -19.94 11.70 -7.91
C LYS A 13 -20.94 11.37 -9.00
N THR A 14 -21.10 10.10 -9.32
CA THR A 14 -22.13 9.65 -10.24
C THR A 14 -23.14 8.86 -9.42
N ASP A 15 -24.41 9.27 -9.48
CA ASP A 15 -25.54 8.56 -8.89
C ASP A 15 -25.37 8.09 -7.42
N GLY A 16 -24.65 8.85 -6.59
CA GLY A 16 -24.43 8.51 -5.17
C GLY A 16 -23.40 7.41 -4.91
N ILE A 17 -22.66 6.96 -5.93
CA ILE A 17 -21.47 6.13 -5.77
C ILE A 17 -20.21 7.00 -5.81
N HIS A 18 -19.23 6.66 -4.99
CA HIS A 18 -17.97 7.37 -4.89
C HIS A 18 -16.82 6.37 -4.70
N ILE A 19 -15.68 6.60 -5.35
CA ILE A 19 -14.47 5.80 -5.18
C ILE A 19 -13.30 6.68 -4.72
N GLU A 20 -12.50 6.19 -3.78
CA GLU A 20 -11.30 6.89 -3.27
C GLU A 20 -10.15 5.92 -2.99
N ILE A 21 -8.93 6.44 -3.08
CA ILE A 21 -7.75 5.75 -2.54
C ILE A 21 -7.64 6.14 -1.07
N ILE A 22 -7.66 5.14 -0.20
CA ILE A 22 -7.43 5.24 1.25
C ILE A 22 -5.91 5.32 1.48
N ASN A 23 -5.30 6.36 0.92
CA ASN A 23 -4.01 6.85 1.38
C ASN A 23 -4.30 8.05 2.30
N PRO A 24 -3.40 8.43 3.22
CA PRO A 24 -3.60 9.67 3.95
C PRO A 24 -3.74 10.80 2.92
N ASN A 25 -4.79 11.60 3.12
CA ASN A 25 -5.38 12.51 2.14
C ASN A 25 -4.33 13.41 1.49
N THR A 26 -4.30 13.39 0.16
CA THR A 26 -3.24 13.97 -0.68
C THR A 26 -3.26 15.48 -0.77
N ILE A 27 -4.29 16.11 -0.24
CA ILE A 27 -4.48 17.57 -0.28
C ILE A 27 -3.58 18.27 0.76
N LEU A 28 -3.27 17.63 1.89
CA LEU A 28 -2.48 18.28 2.95
C LEU A 28 -1.07 17.72 3.14
N PHE A 29 -0.81 16.45 2.78
CA PHE A 29 0.47 15.83 3.04
C PHE A 29 1.01 15.11 1.79
N PRO A 30 1.79 15.81 0.96
CA PRO A 30 2.25 15.30 -0.34
C PRO A 30 3.33 14.23 -0.24
N THR A 31 3.93 14.05 0.94
CA THR A 31 5.11 13.19 1.13
C THR A 31 4.73 11.72 1.23
N VAL A 32 4.60 11.10 0.06
CA VAL A 32 4.55 9.65 -0.09
C VAL A 32 5.82 9.25 -0.83
N GLY A 33 6.61 8.33 -0.28
CA GLY A 33 7.87 7.88 -0.88
C GLY A 33 7.95 6.36 -0.96
N TYR A 34 8.23 5.84 -2.15
CA TYR A 34 8.49 4.43 -2.39
C TYR A 34 9.90 4.26 -2.95
N PRO A 35 10.75 3.43 -2.32
CA PRO A 35 12.08 3.16 -2.81
C PRO A 35 11.99 2.29 -4.05
N ILE A 36 12.77 2.64 -5.04
CA ILE A 36 12.98 1.77 -6.20
C ILE A 36 13.78 0.55 -5.74
N PRO A 37 13.35 -0.67 -6.08
CA PRO A 37 14.09 -1.87 -5.69
C PRO A 37 15.49 -1.86 -6.30
N ASN A 38 16.42 -2.56 -5.66
CA ASN A 38 17.71 -2.85 -6.27
C ASN A 38 17.51 -3.49 -7.65
N LYS A 39 18.41 -3.16 -8.59
CA LYS A 39 18.40 -3.68 -9.97
C LYS A 39 18.84 -5.15 -10.01
N LYS A 40 18.06 -6.01 -9.37
CA LYS A 40 18.24 -7.45 -9.27
C LYS A 40 16.98 -8.14 -9.78
N ILE A 41 17.18 -9.20 -10.56
CA ILE A 41 16.08 -9.98 -11.15
C ILE A 41 15.26 -10.61 -10.02
N GLY A 42 13.93 -10.55 -10.15
CA GLY A 42 12.99 -11.20 -9.23
C GLY A 42 12.66 -10.42 -7.95
N ILE A 43 13.34 -9.29 -7.67
CA ILE A 43 12.98 -8.43 -6.55
C ILE A 43 11.81 -7.53 -6.95
N ASN A 44 10.70 -7.67 -6.22
CA ASN A 44 9.50 -6.88 -6.41
C ASN A 44 9.22 -6.06 -5.14
N ALA A 45 9.31 -4.74 -5.23
CA ALA A 45 8.88 -3.83 -4.17
C ALA A 45 7.36 -3.71 -4.19
N PRO A 46 6.64 -4.14 -3.13
CA PRO A 46 5.20 -4.06 -3.10
C PRO A 46 4.74 -2.62 -2.82
N ILE A 47 3.70 -2.17 -3.50
CA ILE A 47 3.04 -0.90 -3.24
C ILE A 47 1.56 -1.18 -2.97
N LYS A 48 1.16 -1.06 -1.71
CA LYS A 48 -0.19 -1.39 -1.26
C LYS A 48 -1.10 -0.17 -1.27
N PHE A 49 -2.11 -0.20 -2.15
CA PHE A 49 -3.16 0.80 -2.25
C PHE A 49 -4.42 0.30 -1.54
N GLY A 50 -4.89 1.04 -0.54
CA GLY A 50 -6.25 0.86 -0.03
C GLY A 50 -7.21 1.58 -0.95
N ILE A 51 -8.30 0.94 -1.38
CA ILE A 51 -9.32 1.54 -2.24
C ILE A 51 -10.66 1.38 -1.54
N SER A 52 -11.46 2.43 -1.56
CA SER A 52 -12.78 2.46 -0.96
C SER A 52 -13.82 2.79 -2.01
N ILE A 53 -14.92 2.04 -1.99
CA ILE A 53 -16.14 2.41 -2.71
C ILE A 53 -17.22 2.71 -1.68
N ASN A 54 -17.70 3.95 -1.70
CA ASN A 54 -18.77 4.46 -0.85
C ASN A 54 -20.06 4.47 -1.67
N ASN A 55 -21.03 3.66 -1.25
CA ASN A 55 -22.35 3.62 -1.85
C ASN A 55 -23.33 4.39 -0.96
N HIS A 56 -23.73 5.58 -1.36
CA HIS A 56 -24.71 6.40 -0.64
C HIS A 56 -26.15 6.20 -1.13
N THR A 57 -26.36 5.33 -2.12
CA THR A 57 -27.69 5.03 -2.65
C THR A 57 -28.46 4.10 -1.71
N SER A 58 -29.75 3.94 -2.00
CA SER A 58 -30.60 2.93 -1.36
C SER A 58 -30.50 1.54 -2.02
N ASN A 59 -29.77 1.43 -3.13
CA ASN A 59 -29.66 0.20 -3.92
C ASN A 59 -28.29 -0.44 -3.76
N TYR A 60 -28.23 -1.75 -4.00
CA TYR A 60 -26.96 -2.44 -4.10
C TYR A 60 -26.23 -2.00 -5.37
N PHE A 61 -24.92 -1.81 -5.24
CA PHE A 61 -24.04 -1.57 -6.37
C PHE A 61 -23.26 -2.85 -6.65
N TYR A 62 -23.41 -3.36 -7.87
CA TYR A 62 -22.88 -4.66 -8.27
C TYR A 62 -21.72 -4.46 -9.23
N LEU A 63 -20.57 -5.04 -8.91
CA LEU A 63 -19.40 -5.07 -9.76
C LEU A 63 -19.08 -6.52 -10.13
N ASN A 64 -18.62 -6.75 -11.36
CA ASN A 64 -18.01 -8.02 -11.69
C ASN A 64 -16.72 -8.16 -10.82
N HIS A 65 -16.48 -9.32 -10.20
CA HIS A 65 -15.26 -9.55 -9.41
C HIS A 65 -13.98 -9.46 -10.25
N LEU A 66 -14.09 -9.63 -11.57
CA LEU A 66 -13.00 -9.42 -12.53
C LEU A 66 -12.98 -7.99 -13.08
N GLN A 67 -13.90 -7.12 -12.66
CA GLN A 67 -13.97 -5.76 -13.17
C GLN A 67 -12.67 -5.03 -12.86
N ALA A 68 -11.97 -4.64 -13.93
CA ALA A 68 -10.68 -4.01 -13.79
C ALA A 68 -10.83 -2.59 -13.25
N LEU A 69 -10.17 -2.31 -12.13
CA LEU A 69 -9.74 -0.95 -11.83
C LEU A 69 -8.69 -0.56 -12.87
N ILE A 70 -8.90 0.55 -13.55
CA ILE A 70 -8.00 1.08 -14.59
C ILE A 70 -7.11 2.13 -13.92
N PRO A 71 -5.83 1.84 -13.64
CA PRO A 71 -4.91 2.83 -13.13
C PRO A 71 -4.48 3.77 -14.25
N GLU A 72 -4.27 5.03 -13.88
CA GLU A 72 -3.60 6.02 -14.73
C GLU A 72 -2.50 6.70 -13.93
N LEU A 73 -1.41 7.03 -14.61
CA LEU A 73 -0.33 7.84 -14.05
C LEU A 73 -0.32 9.21 -14.73
N LEU A 74 -0.24 10.27 -13.95
CA LEU A 74 0.00 11.63 -14.42
C LEU A 74 1.44 12.02 -14.10
N THR A 75 2.17 12.48 -15.11
CA THR A 75 3.52 13.01 -14.93
C THR A 75 3.48 14.45 -14.40
N SER A 76 4.62 14.97 -13.93
CA SER A 76 4.77 16.39 -13.56
C SER A 76 4.43 17.36 -14.71
N ASN A 77 4.54 16.90 -15.96
CA ASN A 77 4.24 17.67 -17.16
C ASN A 77 2.76 17.55 -17.57
N VAL A 78 1.90 17.01 -16.69
CA VAL A 78 0.46 16.83 -16.92
C VAL A 78 0.15 15.86 -18.08
N GLN A 79 1.13 15.05 -18.48
CA GLN A 79 0.91 13.97 -19.45
C GLN A 79 0.39 12.73 -18.73
N ILE A 80 -0.75 12.21 -19.18
CA ILE A 80 -1.30 10.93 -18.73
C ILE A 80 -0.57 9.79 -19.42
N ILE A 81 0.00 8.88 -18.64
CA ILE A 81 0.51 7.59 -19.07
C ILE A 81 -0.60 6.58 -18.74
N GLN A 82 -1.13 5.93 -19.77
CA GLN A 82 -2.07 4.83 -19.61
C GLN A 82 -1.30 3.52 -19.49
N GLY A 83 -1.71 2.68 -18.54
CA GLY A 83 -1.14 1.35 -18.42
C GLY A 83 -1.57 0.47 -19.59
N HIS A 84 -0.72 -0.47 -19.97
CA HIS A 84 -1.09 -1.55 -20.89
C HIS A 84 -1.79 -2.66 -20.11
N LEU A 85 -3.02 -2.99 -20.48
CA LEU A 85 -3.70 -4.15 -19.92
C LEU A 85 -3.13 -5.42 -20.53
N ILE A 86 -2.50 -6.25 -19.71
CA ILE A 86 -2.12 -7.60 -20.07
C ILE A 86 -3.25 -8.52 -19.61
N THR A 87 -3.86 -9.22 -20.58
CA THR A 87 -4.93 -10.18 -20.33
C THR A 87 -4.94 -11.28 -21.40
N GLN A 88 -5.30 -12.50 -21.01
CA GLN A 88 -5.56 -13.59 -21.96
C GLN A 88 -6.97 -13.55 -22.57
N TYR A 89 -7.92 -12.88 -21.90
CA TYR A 89 -9.31 -12.78 -22.33
C TYR A 89 -9.88 -11.37 -22.07
N PRO A 90 -10.65 -10.78 -23.00
CA PRO A 90 -11.34 -9.53 -22.73
C PRO A 90 -12.35 -9.75 -21.60
N VAL A 91 -12.20 -9.00 -20.51
CA VAL A 91 -13.16 -9.01 -19.39
C VAL A 91 -14.11 -7.84 -19.57
N THR A 92 -15.41 -8.13 -19.63
CA THR A 92 -16.45 -7.09 -19.65
C THR A 92 -17.47 -7.36 -18.54
N ASN A 93 -18.11 -6.29 -18.05
CA ASN A 93 -19.19 -6.35 -17.06
C ASN A 93 -20.41 -7.18 -17.53
N GLN A 94 -20.46 -7.60 -18.80
CA GLN A 94 -21.60 -8.34 -19.37
C GLN A 94 -21.45 -9.86 -19.41
N GLN A 95 -20.27 -10.44 -19.10
CA GLN A 95 -19.99 -11.86 -19.35
C GLN A 95 -20.84 -12.89 -18.56
N ASN A 96 -21.84 -12.48 -17.78
CA ASN A 96 -22.72 -13.39 -17.04
C ASN A 96 -24.23 -13.28 -17.36
N LYS A 97 -24.62 -12.69 -18.50
CA LYS A 97 -25.97 -12.90 -19.05
C LYS A 97 -25.95 -13.87 -20.23
N GLN A 98 -25.44 -15.09 -20.04
CA GLN A 98 -25.89 -16.18 -20.92
C GLN A 98 -27.28 -16.63 -20.47
N PRO A 99 -28.32 -16.47 -21.29
CA PRO A 99 -29.67 -16.92 -20.97
C PRO A 99 -29.70 -18.45 -21.14
N GLY A 100 -29.31 -19.21 -20.11
CA GLY A 100 -29.43 -20.67 -20.16
C GLY A 100 -28.72 -21.46 -19.07
N SER A 101 -27.68 -20.92 -18.41
CA SER A 101 -27.02 -21.65 -17.33
C SER A 101 -27.66 -21.31 -15.99
N SER A 102 -28.14 -22.34 -15.29
CA SER A 102 -28.70 -22.37 -13.94
C SER A 102 -28.16 -21.30 -12.97
N GLN A 103 -29.04 -20.84 -12.07
CA GLN A 103 -28.91 -19.82 -11.02
C GLN A 103 -27.67 -19.85 -10.09
N SER A 104 -26.65 -20.69 -10.32
CA SER A 104 -25.50 -20.88 -9.43
C SER A 104 -24.35 -19.86 -9.58
N ARG A 105 -24.33 -19.01 -10.63
CA ARG A 105 -23.20 -18.08 -10.89
C ARG A 105 -23.41 -16.63 -10.44
N GLN A 106 -24.54 -16.31 -9.81
CA GLN A 106 -24.76 -14.96 -9.27
C GLN A 106 -23.87 -14.68 -8.02
N SER A 107 -23.26 -15.72 -7.46
CA SER A 107 -22.35 -15.69 -6.32
C SER A 107 -21.03 -14.95 -6.57
N ASP A 108 -20.70 -14.67 -7.85
CA ASP A 108 -19.40 -14.10 -8.23
C ASP A 108 -19.42 -12.57 -8.39
N TRP A 109 -20.50 -11.90 -8.00
CA TRP A 109 -20.58 -10.43 -8.07
C TRP A 109 -20.13 -9.80 -6.77
N TRP A 110 -19.27 -8.79 -6.88
CA TRP A 110 -18.93 -7.90 -5.79
C TRP A 110 -20.12 -7.00 -5.48
N ARG A 111 -20.75 -7.27 -4.33
CA ARG A 111 -21.96 -6.58 -3.91
C ARG A 111 -21.65 -5.54 -2.83
N ILE A 112 -21.67 -4.27 -3.22
CA ILE A 112 -21.48 -3.14 -2.32
C ILE A 112 -22.84 -2.72 -1.76
N ARG A 113 -22.99 -2.85 -0.44
CA ARG A 113 -24.25 -2.59 0.28
C ARG A 113 -24.68 -1.13 0.16
N PRO A 114 -25.99 -0.84 0.12
CA PRO A 114 -26.51 0.52 0.27
C PRO A 114 -25.98 1.18 1.54
N LYS A 115 -25.75 2.50 1.48
CA LYS A 115 -25.29 3.34 2.60
C LYS A 115 -24.05 2.79 3.31
N CYS A 116 -23.18 2.10 2.58
CA CYS A 116 -22.04 1.39 3.13
C CYS A 116 -20.75 1.74 2.39
N ARG A 117 -19.65 1.71 3.14
CA ARG A 117 -18.28 1.83 2.66
C ARG A 117 -17.68 0.44 2.55
N THR A 118 -17.25 0.05 1.35
CA THR A 118 -16.51 -1.20 1.13
C THR A 118 -15.07 -0.85 0.83
N THR A 119 -14.13 -1.45 1.57
CA THR A 119 -12.70 -1.22 1.42
C THR A 119 -11.99 -2.51 1.05
N PHE A 120 -11.05 -2.40 0.12
CA PHE A 120 -10.19 -3.50 -0.30
C PHE A 120 -8.80 -2.97 -0.62
N PHE A 121 -7.85 -3.88 -0.84
CA PHE A 121 -6.47 -3.53 -1.17
C PHE A 121 -6.09 -4.06 -2.54
N VAL A 122 -5.25 -3.29 -3.24
CA VAL A 122 -4.56 -3.71 -4.45
C VAL A 122 -3.07 -3.53 -4.20
N THR A 123 -2.30 -4.62 -4.28
CA THR A 123 -0.85 -4.58 -4.13
C THR A 123 -0.18 -4.59 -5.50
N ALA A 124 0.31 -3.43 -5.91
CA ALA A 124 1.15 -3.31 -7.09
C ALA A 124 2.58 -3.81 -6.82
N LYS A 125 3.29 -4.14 -7.90
CA LYS A 125 4.70 -4.58 -7.88
C LYS A 125 5.52 -3.60 -8.69
N LEU A 126 6.49 -2.95 -8.03
CA LEU A 126 7.53 -2.16 -8.68
C LEU A 126 8.78 -3.03 -8.81
N PHE A 127 9.34 -3.16 -10.00
CA PHE A 127 10.48 -4.06 -10.27
C PHE A 127 11.27 -3.63 -11.50
N TRP A 128 12.46 -4.21 -11.66
CA TRP A 128 13.29 -4.02 -12.84
C TRP A 128 13.16 -5.19 -13.81
N GLN A 129 12.99 -4.89 -15.10
CA GLN A 129 13.10 -5.87 -16.18
C GLN A 129 13.76 -5.19 -17.38
N ASP A 130 14.69 -5.87 -18.04
CA ASP A 130 15.35 -5.37 -19.26
C ASP A 130 15.90 -3.94 -19.11
N ASN A 131 16.51 -3.66 -17.94
CA ASN A 131 17.01 -2.34 -17.53
C ASN A 131 15.97 -1.21 -17.41
N SER A 132 14.67 -1.53 -17.49
CA SER A 132 13.54 -0.62 -17.33
C SER A 132 12.84 -0.84 -15.99
N LEU A 133 12.48 0.25 -15.32
CA LEU A 133 11.68 0.20 -14.09
C LEU A 133 10.21 0.12 -14.46
N GLN A 134 9.51 -0.85 -13.89
CA GLN A 134 8.15 -1.20 -14.27
C GLN A 134 7.23 -1.25 -13.06
N LEU A 135 5.98 -0.84 -13.26
CA LEU A 135 4.92 -0.96 -12.28
C LEU A 135 3.82 -1.85 -12.82
N LYS A 136 3.60 -2.97 -12.13
CA LYS A 136 2.53 -3.93 -12.41
C LYS A 136 1.44 -3.81 -11.36
N ILE A 137 0.21 -3.51 -11.79
CA ILE A 137 -0.94 -3.35 -10.89
C ILE A 137 -1.99 -4.41 -11.23
N PRO A 138 -2.33 -5.32 -10.30
CA PRO A 138 -3.42 -6.27 -10.52
C PRO A 138 -4.74 -5.56 -10.83
N THR A 139 -5.55 -6.14 -11.72
CA THR A 139 -6.89 -5.62 -12.00
C THR A 139 -7.88 -5.92 -10.87
N ILE A 140 -7.60 -6.97 -10.09
CA ILE A 140 -8.47 -7.48 -9.03
C ILE A 140 -7.83 -7.28 -7.64
N PRO A 141 -8.63 -7.12 -6.58
CA PRO A 141 -8.11 -6.93 -5.23
C PRO A 141 -7.52 -8.16 -4.56
N ASP A 142 -6.63 -7.91 -3.60
CA ASP A 142 -5.72 -8.90 -3.00
C ASP A 142 -6.44 -10.13 -2.42
N TYR A 143 -7.63 -9.96 -1.85
CA TYR A 143 -8.38 -11.06 -1.21
C TYR A 143 -8.98 -12.07 -2.20
N VAL A 144 -9.00 -11.75 -3.49
CA VAL A 144 -9.50 -12.65 -4.55
C VAL A 144 -8.35 -13.50 -5.13
N ILE A 145 -7.10 -13.08 -4.93
CA ILE A 145 -5.93 -13.58 -5.68
C ILE A 145 -5.54 -15.02 -5.30
N ASP A 146 -5.90 -15.54 -4.12
CA ASP A 146 -5.50 -16.90 -3.72
C ASP A 146 -6.06 -18.01 -4.62
N ASN A 147 -7.14 -17.76 -5.37
CA ASN A 147 -7.71 -18.73 -6.32
C ASN A 147 -7.47 -18.40 -7.80
N PHE A 148 -7.06 -17.17 -8.11
CA PHE A 148 -6.87 -16.72 -9.49
C PHE A 148 -5.39 -16.46 -9.73
N ARG A 149 -4.75 -17.29 -10.58
CA ARG A 149 -3.52 -16.91 -11.27
C ARG A 149 -3.85 -15.70 -12.14
N SER A 150 -3.87 -14.50 -11.54
CA SER A 150 -4.37 -13.31 -12.23
C SER A 150 -3.33 -12.88 -13.26
N ASN A 151 -3.45 -13.44 -14.46
CA ASN A 151 -2.80 -12.96 -15.68
C ASN A 151 -3.38 -11.61 -16.13
N TYR A 152 -4.22 -10.98 -15.30
CA TYR A 152 -4.88 -9.70 -15.52
C TYR A 152 -4.18 -8.63 -14.68
N PHE A 153 -3.40 -7.80 -15.34
CA PHE A 153 -2.73 -6.69 -14.69
C PHE A 153 -2.50 -5.55 -15.68
N TRP A 154 -2.48 -4.35 -15.13
CA TRP A 154 -2.01 -3.17 -15.82
C TRP A 154 -0.51 -3.05 -15.67
N TYR A 155 0.10 -2.50 -16.70
CA TYR A 155 1.53 -2.47 -16.85
C TYR A 155 2.00 -1.09 -17.28
N PHE A 156 2.93 -0.52 -16.53
CA PHE A 156 3.60 0.73 -16.86
C PHE A 156 5.08 0.48 -17.03
N ASP A 157 5.61 0.87 -18.19
CA ASP A 157 6.99 0.71 -18.57
C ASP A 157 7.79 2.01 -18.44
N ALA A 158 9.11 1.87 -18.33
CA ALA A 158 10.07 2.97 -18.39
C ALA A 158 9.78 4.08 -17.36
N LEU A 159 9.42 3.67 -16.14
CA LEU A 159 9.27 4.60 -15.05
C LEU A 159 10.64 5.15 -14.62
N GLU A 160 10.63 6.37 -14.13
CA GLU A 160 11.80 7.10 -13.67
C GLU A 160 11.65 7.45 -12.19
N THR A 161 12.75 7.87 -11.60
CA THR A 161 12.87 8.31 -10.21
C THR A 161 12.26 9.71 -10.03
N LYS A 162 10.94 9.82 -10.15
CA LYS A 162 10.22 11.10 -10.10
C LYS A 162 8.88 10.99 -9.37
N ILE A 163 8.19 12.13 -9.28
CA ILE A 163 6.84 12.22 -8.74
C ILE A 163 5.85 11.98 -9.87
N TYR A 164 4.99 10.99 -9.69
CA TYR A 164 3.79 10.76 -10.48
C TYR A 164 2.57 11.06 -9.62
N GLN A 165 1.42 11.24 -10.25
CA GLN A 165 0.13 11.09 -9.58
C GLN A 165 -0.57 9.85 -10.11
N LEU A 166 -1.14 9.04 -9.24
CA LEU A 166 -1.90 7.85 -9.58
C LEU A 166 -3.39 8.11 -9.32
N ARG A 167 -4.25 7.60 -10.17
CA ARG A 167 -5.67 7.40 -9.84
C ARG A 167 -6.14 6.06 -10.36
N PHE A 168 -7.27 5.59 -9.82
CA PHE A 168 -8.00 4.45 -10.35
C PHE A 168 -9.32 4.91 -10.93
N ILE A 169 -9.63 4.42 -12.12
CA ILE A 169 -10.94 4.55 -12.75
C ILE A 169 -11.66 3.22 -12.57
N LEU A 170 -12.87 3.29 -12.02
CA LEU A 170 -13.79 2.18 -11.97
C LEU A 170 -14.68 2.25 -13.21
N ASN A 171 -14.42 1.36 -14.18
CA ASN A 171 -15.26 1.28 -15.36
C ASN A 171 -16.63 0.70 -14.96
N THR A 172 -17.67 1.54 -14.98
CA THR A 172 -19.06 1.16 -14.71
C THR A 172 -19.91 1.03 -15.96
N ASP A 173 -19.34 1.27 -17.14
CA ASP A 173 -20.09 1.22 -18.38
C ASP A 173 -20.61 -0.20 -18.60
N ILE A 174 -21.95 -0.29 -18.60
CA ILE A 174 -22.69 -1.47 -19.03
C ILE A 174 -22.70 -1.53 -20.56
N LYS A 175 -22.40 -0.43 -21.26
CA LYS A 175 -22.45 -0.36 -22.73
C LYS A 175 -21.24 -1.03 -23.38
N ASN A 176 -21.51 -1.76 -24.46
CA ASN A 176 -20.62 -2.66 -25.21
C ASN A 176 -19.44 -1.96 -25.90
N THR A 177 -18.50 -1.36 -25.17
CA THR A 177 -17.20 -1.04 -25.76
C THR A 177 -16.31 -2.27 -25.63
N TYR A 178 -16.33 -3.07 -26.70
CA TYR A 178 -15.40 -4.18 -26.90
C TYR A 178 -14.00 -3.57 -27.02
N ILE A 179 -13.23 -3.53 -25.92
CA ILE A 179 -11.83 -3.11 -25.97
C ILE A 179 -11.08 -4.24 -26.66
N SER A 180 -10.99 -4.17 -27.99
CA SER A 180 -10.11 -5.02 -28.77
C SER A 180 -8.67 -4.77 -28.29
N SER A 181 -7.94 -5.86 -28.02
CA SER A 181 -6.51 -5.81 -27.69
C SER A 181 -5.66 -5.13 -28.77
N SER A 182 -6.18 -4.95 -29.98
CA SER A 182 -5.49 -4.25 -31.08
C SER A 182 -5.60 -2.72 -31.05
N ASN A 183 -6.54 -2.13 -30.30
CA ASN A 183 -6.89 -0.71 -30.44
C ASN A 183 -6.57 0.19 -29.24
N ILE A 184 -5.93 -0.34 -28.17
CA ILE A 184 -5.56 0.46 -26.99
C ILE A 184 -4.61 1.61 -27.36
N ASN A 185 -3.80 1.45 -28.42
CA ASN A 185 -2.88 2.50 -28.88
C ASN A 185 -3.55 3.55 -29.79
N GLN A 186 -4.82 3.36 -30.20
CA GLN A 186 -5.46 4.20 -31.23
C GLN A 186 -6.75 4.91 -30.78
N GLU A 187 -7.39 4.52 -29.67
CA GLU A 187 -8.47 5.31 -29.04
C GLU A 187 -7.94 6.46 -28.15
N VAL A 188 -6.83 7.08 -28.58
CA VAL A 188 -6.16 8.17 -27.84
C VAL A 188 -6.85 9.53 -28.01
N ILE A 189 -7.83 9.68 -28.92
CA ILE A 189 -8.24 11.03 -29.34
C ILE A 189 -9.67 11.45 -28.93
N GLU A 190 -10.62 10.55 -28.67
CA GLU A 190 -12.00 11.00 -28.33
C GLU A 190 -12.68 10.09 -27.30
N ARG A 191 -12.11 9.96 -26.11
CA ARG A 191 -12.99 9.86 -24.93
C ARG A 191 -13.36 11.27 -24.55
N GLU A 192 -14.44 11.78 -25.13
CA GLU A 192 -15.23 12.79 -24.43
C GLU A 192 -15.40 12.27 -23.01
N THR A 193 -14.83 13.00 -22.05
CA THR A 193 -15.04 12.77 -20.62
C THR A 193 -16.53 12.95 -20.36
N SER A 194 -17.30 11.90 -20.61
CA SER A 194 -18.64 11.80 -20.09
C SER A 194 -18.53 12.00 -18.59
N SER A 195 -19.42 12.81 -18.04
CA SER A 195 -19.50 13.16 -16.61
C SER A 195 -19.66 11.95 -15.68
N ASP A 196 -19.71 10.73 -16.24
CA ASP A 196 -20.19 9.52 -15.59
C ASP A 196 -19.07 8.54 -15.22
N THR A 197 -17.80 8.91 -15.47
CA THR A 197 -16.65 8.06 -15.11
C THR A 197 -16.35 8.16 -13.62
N LEU A 198 -16.52 7.05 -12.88
CA LEU A 198 -16.11 6.95 -11.47
C LEU A 198 -14.59 6.84 -11.36
N ALA A 199 -13.93 7.91 -10.94
CA ALA A 199 -12.49 7.94 -10.74
C ALA A 199 -12.12 8.38 -9.32
N THR A 200 -11.05 7.81 -8.77
CA THR A 200 -10.48 8.33 -7.54
C THR A 200 -9.84 9.69 -7.78
N PRO A 201 -9.70 10.53 -6.75
CA PRO A 201 -8.79 11.67 -6.81
C PRO A 201 -7.37 11.21 -7.17
N TRP A 202 -6.60 12.14 -7.76
CA TRP A 202 -5.17 11.95 -7.99
C TRP A 202 -4.42 11.89 -6.66
N VAL A 203 -3.53 10.91 -6.51
CA VAL A 203 -2.68 10.74 -5.34
C VAL A 203 -1.21 10.67 -5.72
N ASN A 204 -0.33 11.31 -4.94
CA ASN A 204 1.10 11.29 -5.24
C ASN A 204 1.69 9.89 -5.10
N LEU A 205 2.49 9.51 -6.10
CA LEU A 205 3.32 8.33 -6.17
C LEU A 205 4.76 8.80 -6.48
N ARG A 206 5.56 9.04 -5.44
CA ARG A 206 6.98 9.39 -5.62
C ARG A 206 7.83 8.13 -5.59
N LEU A 207 8.57 7.92 -6.67
CA LEU A 207 9.59 6.88 -6.75
C LEU A 207 10.94 7.51 -6.40
N VAL A 208 11.63 6.91 -5.44
CA VAL A 208 12.85 7.48 -4.83
C VAL A 208 14.00 6.52 -5.04
N GLU A 209 15.16 7.05 -5.45
CA GLU A 209 16.39 6.26 -5.51
C GLU A 209 16.85 5.85 -4.11
N LEU A 210 17.47 4.68 -4.04
CA LEU A 210 18.19 4.26 -2.85
C LEU A 210 19.46 5.11 -2.69
N LEU A 211 19.89 5.30 -1.46
CA LEU A 211 21.20 5.91 -1.23
C LEU A 211 22.30 4.98 -1.74
N SER A 212 23.19 5.53 -2.56
CA SER A 212 24.32 4.77 -3.15
C SER A 212 25.25 4.16 -2.11
N THR A 213 25.31 4.77 -0.92
CA THR A 213 26.15 4.32 0.21
C THR A 213 25.46 3.30 1.12
N ASP A 214 24.13 3.19 1.06
CA ASP A 214 23.36 2.32 1.96
C ASP A 214 22.03 1.90 1.32
N SER A 215 21.98 0.65 0.84
CA SER A 215 20.79 0.09 0.19
C SER A 215 19.60 -0.12 1.13
N ASN A 216 19.79 0.05 2.44
CA ASN A 216 18.74 -0.10 3.46
C ASN A 216 18.17 1.26 3.88
N ALA A 217 18.59 2.34 3.22
CA ALA A 217 18.19 3.70 3.56
C ALA A 217 17.55 4.44 2.38
N ILE A 218 16.59 5.29 2.70
CA ILE A 218 15.88 6.17 1.77
C ILE A 218 15.76 7.56 2.41
N GLU A 219 16.05 8.61 1.64
CA GLU A 219 15.87 10.00 2.07
C GLU A 219 14.75 10.67 1.29
N VAL A 220 13.80 11.25 2.02
CA VAL A 220 12.66 11.97 1.43
C VAL A 220 12.49 13.28 2.18
N ASP A 221 12.49 14.39 1.44
CA ASP A 221 12.32 15.75 1.95
C ASP A 221 13.28 16.10 3.12
N GLY A 222 14.53 15.63 3.02
CA GLY A 222 15.56 15.85 4.03
C GLY A 222 15.37 15.02 5.31
N VAL A 223 14.54 13.98 5.29
CA VAL A 223 14.43 13.00 6.37
C VAL A 223 14.89 11.64 5.86
N LEU A 224 15.91 11.09 6.52
CA LEU A 224 16.48 9.79 6.22
C LEU A 224 15.81 8.71 7.06
N PHE A 225 15.29 7.69 6.40
CA PHE A 225 14.77 6.47 7.02
C PHE A 225 15.66 5.30 6.66
N LYS A 226 16.16 4.57 7.65
CA LYS A 226 17.01 3.40 7.47
C LYS A 226 16.49 2.24 8.30
N ILE A 227 16.31 1.08 7.67
CA ILE A 227 15.99 -0.16 8.38
C ILE A 227 17.28 -0.84 8.88
N ASP A 228 17.28 -1.24 10.15
CA ASP A 228 18.36 -1.98 10.79
C ASP A 228 17.86 -3.39 11.13
N MET A 229 18.37 -4.37 10.39
CA MET A 229 18.03 -5.79 10.58
C MET A 229 19.19 -6.68 10.11
N PRO A 230 19.56 -7.73 10.87
CA PRO A 230 20.52 -8.73 10.42
C PRO A 230 20.02 -9.50 9.19
N SER A 231 20.93 -9.82 8.27
CA SER A 231 20.65 -10.65 7.10
C SER A 231 20.53 -12.14 7.41
N ILE A 232 20.89 -12.57 8.62
CA ILE A 232 20.78 -13.96 9.08
C ILE A 232 20.08 -13.94 10.42
N LEU A 233 19.00 -14.71 10.54
CA LEU A 233 18.27 -14.89 11.79
C LEU A 233 18.31 -16.36 12.22
N THR A 234 18.61 -16.57 13.50
CA THR A 234 18.69 -17.89 14.10
C THR A 234 17.32 -18.36 14.58
N ILE A 235 16.88 -19.51 14.09
CA ILE A 235 15.63 -20.15 14.50
C ILE A 235 15.79 -20.71 15.91
N PRO A 236 14.87 -20.44 16.85
CA PRO A 236 14.95 -21.03 18.18
C PRO A 236 14.76 -22.55 18.12
N SER A 237 15.28 -23.26 19.12
CA SER A 237 14.99 -24.69 19.29
C SER A 237 13.48 -24.92 19.43
N LYS A 238 13.00 -26.11 19.07
CA LYS A 238 11.57 -26.49 19.19
C LYS A 238 11.12 -26.74 20.64
N LEU A 239 11.86 -26.24 21.62
CA LEU A 239 11.52 -26.37 23.03
C LEU A 239 10.35 -25.43 23.37
N PHE A 240 9.53 -25.84 24.34
CA PHE A 240 8.40 -25.05 24.79
C PHE A 240 8.85 -23.65 25.24
N LYS A 241 8.19 -22.59 24.73
CA LYS A 241 8.49 -21.16 24.98
C LYS A 241 9.87 -20.68 24.52
N ALA A 242 10.64 -21.48 23.78
CA ALA A 242 11.87 -21.00 23.17
C ALA A 242 11.56 -19.92 22.13
N LYS A 243 12.34 -18.84 22.20
CA LYS A 243 12.22 -17.69 21.30
C LYS A 243 13.62 -17.13 21.01
N THR A 244 13.78 -16.58 19.81
CA THR A 244 14.95 -15.77 19.45
C THR A 244 14.47 -14.34 19.26
N ASP A 245 15.00 -13.41 20.06
CA ASP A 245 14.74 -11.98 19.84
C ASP A 245 15.53 -11.53 18.59
N VAL A 246 14.85 -10.80 17.71
CA VAL A 246 15.38 -10.32 16.44
C VAL A 246 15.60 -8.81 16.54
N LYS A 247 16.83 -8.37 16.31
CA LYS A 247 17.15 -6.95 16.18
C LYS A 247 16.51 -6.43 14.90
N LEU A 248 15.35 -5.80 15.01
CA LEU A 248 14.66 -5.14 13.91
C LEU A 248 14.24 -3.76 14.36
N GLY A 249 14.74 -2.72 13.68
CA GLY A 249 14.38 -1.36 13.99
C GLY A 249 14.57 -0.40 12.84
N ILE A 250 14.25 0.86 13.09
CA ILE A 250 14.32 1.95 12.13
C ILE A 250 15.15 3.08 12.72
N TYR A 251 16.14 3.54 12.00
CA TYR A 251 16.76 4.84 12.22
C TYR A 251 16.01 5.92 11.44
N ILE A 252 15.67 7.01 12.12
CA ILE A 252 15.14 8.22 11.50
C ILE A 252 16.12 9.34 11.80
N THR A 253 16.65 10.01 10.77
CA THR A 253 17.53 11.17 10.90
C THR A 253 16.87 12.38 10.26
N ASN A 254 16.81 13.49 10.99
CA ASN A 254 16.32 14.76 10.47
C ASN A 254 17.48 15.55 9.85
N ASN A 255 17.64 15.52 8.52
CA ASN A 255 18.63 16.33 7.80
C ASN A 255 18.07 17.71 7.40
N THR A 256 16.85 18.06 7.80
CA THR A 256 16.26 19.37 7.49
C THR A 256 16.81 20.46 8.41
N LEU A 257 16.55 21.72 8.07
CA LEU A 257 16.94 22.89 8.87
C LEU A 257 15.98 23.20 10.03
N THR A 258 14.89 22.44 10.16
CA THR A 258 13.85 22.69 11.17
C THR A 258 13.64 21.46 12.04
N ALA A 259 13.26 21.65 13.30
CA ALA A 259 12.89 20.53 14.14
C ALA A 259 11.60 19.86 13.64
N ILE A 260 11.53 18.53 13.69
CA ILE A 260 10.40 17.73 13.21
C ILE A 260 9.98 16.74 14.29
N CYS A 261 8.67 16.64 14.52
CA CYS A 261 8.09 15.65 15.43
C CYS A 261 7.70 14.35 14.70
N PHE A 262 8.09 13.22 15.25
CA PHE A 262 7.73 11.87 14.79
C PHE A 262 6.88 11.15 15.82
N TYR A 263 5.90 10.38 15.35
CA TYR A 263 5.06 9.56 16.21
C TYR A 263 5.79 8.30 16.65
N GLN A 264 5.70 7.99 17.94
CA GLN A 264 6.31 6.77 18.48
C GLN A 264 5.48 5.51 18.24
N LEU A 265 4.14 5.63 18.24
CA LEU A 265 3.22 4.48 18.29
C LEU A 265 2.28 4.41 17.08
N SER A 266 1.92 3.18 16.71
CA SER A 266 0.84 2.90 15.74
C SER A 266 1.02 3.52 14.34
N CYS A 267 2.28 3.73 13.94
CA CYS A 267 2.69 4.30 12.66
C CYS A 267 3.59 3.37 11.85
N ILE A 268 3.74 2.11 12.28
CA ILE A 268 4.58 1.13 11.61
C ILE A 268 3.70 0.00 11.05
N ASP A 269 3.88 -0.26 9.77
CA ASP A 269 3.38 -1.46 9.09
C ASP A 269 4.56 -2.25 8.54
N ALA A 270 4.38 -3.54 8.32
CA ALA A 270 5.41 -4.43 7.80
C ALA A 270 4.82 -5.38 6.76
N ILE A 271 5.54 -5.55 5.66
CA ILE A 271 5.23 -6.51 4.61
C ILE A 271 6.37 -7.52 4.58
N LEU A 272 6.04 -8.79 4.79
CA LEU A 272 6.98 -9.90 4.61
C LEU A 272 6.71 -10.57 3.26
N ILE A 273 7.77 -10.91 2.53
CA ILE A 273 7.73 -11.51 1.20
C ILE A 273 8.58 -12.78 1.23
N SER A 274 8.03 -13.89 0.74
CA SER A 274 8.76 -15.15 0.58
C SER A 274 9.77 -15.08 -0.58
N HIS A 275 10.69 -16.05 -0.63
CA HIS A 275 11.67 -16.19 -1.71
C HIS A 275 11.05 -16.24 -3.13
N ASP A 276 9.81 -16.71 -3.26
CA ASP A 276 9.07 -16.76 -4.54
C ASP A 276 8.37 -15.44 -4.88
N GLY A 277 8.62 -14.37 -4.12
CA GLY A 277 8.10 -13.03 -4.38
C GLY A 277 6.63 -12.84 -4.03
N LYS A 278 6.05 -13.73 -3.21
CA LYS A 278 4.67 -13.60 -2.71
C LYS A 278 4.65 -12.94 -1.34
N PRO A 279 3.70 -12.01 -1.08
CA PRO A 279 3.51 -11.48 0.26
C PRO A 279 2.99 -12.57 1.19
N ILE A 280 3.51 -12.60 2.41
CA ILE A 280 3.03 -13.45 3.50
C ILE A 280 2.07 -12.59 4.32
N ASN A 281 0.81 -13.00 4.35
CA ASN A 281 -0.19 -12.34 5.19
C ASN A 281 0.15 -12.55 6.65
N TRP A 282 0.11 -11.46 7.43
CA TRP A 282 0.20 -11.56 8.88
C TRP A 282 -1.17 -11.88 9.48
N SER A 283 -1.14 -12.55 10.63
CA SER A 283 -2.29 -12.73 11.50
C SER A 283 -2.11 -11.90 12.77
N GLY A 284 -3.22 -11.54 13.42
CA GLY A 284 -3.23 -10.70 14.61
C GLY A 284 -4.47 -9.84 14.63
N ASP A 285 -4.96 -9.50 15.82
CA ASP A 285 -5.99 -8.48 15.93
C ASP A 285 -5.30 -7.11 15.76
N PRO A 286 -5.71 -6.27 14.79
CA PRO A 286 -5.50 -4.84 14.94
C PRO A 286 -6.31 -4.42 16.16
N THR A 287 -5.72 -4.57 17.35
CA THR A 287 -6.37 -4.26 18.61
C THR A 287 -6.97 -2.88 18.47
N LYS A 288 -8.30 -2.76 18.65
CA LYS A 288 -9.01 -1.49 18.65
C LYS A 288 -8.19 -0.55 19.52
N LEU A 289 -7.56 0.46 18.91
CA LEU A 289 -6.80 1.46 19.63
C LEU A 289 -7.75 2.08 20.65
N THR A 290 -7.59 1.70 21.92
CA THR A 290 -8.25 2.41 22.99
C THR A 290 -7.28 3.47 23.46
N TRP A 291 -7.60 4.71 23.11
CA TRP A 291 -7.01 5.92 23.69
C TRP A 291 -7.37 5.95 25.19
N LYS A 292 -6.66 5.16 25.99
CA LYS A 292 -6.56 5.42 27.41
C LYS A 292 -5.37 6.35 27.60
N ASN A 293 -5.69 7.62 27.82
CA ASN A 293 -4.85 8.71 28.33
C ASN A 293 -3.80 9.35 27.39
N ASN A 294 -4.10 10.59 27.01
CA ASN A 294 -3.33 11.86 27.04
C ASN A 294 -1.79 11.93 26.97
N GLU A 295 -1.03 10.85 26.97
CA GLU A 295 0.43 10.91 26.75
C GLU A 295 0.71 10.65 25.28
N GLN A 296 0.67 11.74 24.51
CA GLN A 296 1.05 11.75 23.11
C GLN A 296 2.56 11.57 23.04
N ASN A 297 2.99 10.33 22.87
CA ASN A 297 4.40 10.00 22.74
C ASN A 297 4.90 10.34 21.32
N TYR A 298 5.60 11.46 21.20
CA TYR A 298 6.31 11.87 20.00
C TYR A 298 7.79 12.14 20.30
N TYR A 299 8.62 11.99 19.28
CA TYR A 299 10.03 12.35 19.30
C TYR A 299 10.24 13.62 18.52
N LEU A 300 10.75 14.65 19.17
CA LEU A 300 11.24 15.85 18.50
C LEU A 300 12.68 15.60 18.07
N LEU A 301 12.96 15.68 16.77
CA LEU A 301 14.32 15.64 16.23
C LEU A 301 14.74 17.04 15.80
N GLN A 302 15.82 17.55 16.38
CA GLN A 302 16.50 18.74 15.90
C GLN A 302 17.23 18.45 14.57
N PRO A 303 17.61 19.49 13.81
CA PRO A 303 18.49 19.34 12.65
C PRO A 303 19.76 18.53 12.98
N GLY A 304 20.02 17.48 12.19
CA GLY A 304 21.13 16.54 12.34
C GLY A 304 20.91 15.44 13.38
N GLU A 305 19.84 15.47 14.17
CA GLU A 305 19.57 14.42 15.16
C GLU A 305 19.02 13.15 14.53
N LYS A 306 19.28 12.03 15.21
CA LYS A 306 18.79 10.71 14.84
C LYS A 306 18.13 10.01 16.02
N MET A 307 17.09 9.24 15.74
CA MET A 307 16.43 8.33 16.70
C MET A 307 16.43 6.91 16.17
N PHE A 308 16.25 5.95 17.08
CA PHE A 308 16.06 4.54 16.77
C PHE A 308 14.72 4.06 17.33
N LEU A 309 13.90 3.48 16.45
CA LEU A 309 12.66 2.81 16.80
C LEU A 309 12.87 1.31 16.76
N ASP A 310 12.98 0.67 17.93
CA ASP A 310 13.01 -0.79 18.05
C ASP A 310 11.60 -1.36 17.80
N LEU A 311 11.45 -2.27 16.83
CA LEU A 311 10.19 -2.94 16.50
C LEU A 311 10.02 -4.28 17.24
N CYS A 312 10.96 -4.65 18.10
CA CYS A 312 10.91 -5.83 18.98
C CYS A 312 10.53 -7.12 18.24
N GLY A 313 11.26 -7.44 17.17
CA GLY A 313 11.03 -8.65 16.37
C GLY A 313 11.33 -9.93 17.16
N LYS A 314 10.58 -11.01 16.90
CA LYS A 314 10.77 -12.31 17.58
C LYS A 314 10.49 -13.49 16.66
N LEU A 315 11.35 -14.50 16.69
CA LEU A 315 11.08 -15.81 16.09
C LEU A 315 10.71 -16.80 17.19
N PHE A 316 9.67 -17.59 16.97
CA PHE A 316 9.26 -18.66 17.88
C PHE A 316 8.41 -19.73 17.16
N TRP A 317 8.27 -20.89 17.80
CA TRP A 317 7.42 -21.97 17.31
C TRP A 317 6.02 -21.87 17.93
N ASN A 318 4.99 -21.85 17.09
CA ASN A 318 3.58 -21.87 17.48
C ASN A 318 2.89 -23.06 16.79
N TYR A 319 2.36 -24.02 17.54
CA TYR A 319 1.72 -25.24 16.99
C TYR A 319 2.51 -25.90 15.83
N CYS A 320 3.83 -26.06 16.00
CA CYS A 320 4.77 -26.60 15.00
C CYS A 320 5.02 -25.73 13.75
N GLN A 321 4.51 -24.50 13.72
CA GLN A 321 4.81 -23.50 12.68
C GLN A 321 5.83 -22.50 13.22
N LEU A 322 6.82 -22.17 12.40
CA LEU A 322 7.74 -21.08 12.72
C LEU A 322 7.06 -19.75 12.39
N GLU A 323 7.01 -18.85 13.36
CA GLU A 323 6.42 -17.53 13.22
C GLU A 323 7.47 -16.44 13.44
N PHE A 324 7.36 -15.36 12.68
CA PHE A 324 8.04 -14.11 12.93
C PHE A 324 7.01 -13.09 13.41
N ALA A 325 7.15 -12.64 14.65
CA ALA A 325 6.32 -11.58 15.22
C ALA A 325 7.05 -10.25 15.17
N ILE A 326 6.35 -9.20 14.75
CA ILE A 326 6.83 -7.81 14.80
C ILE A 326 5.85 -7.02 15.63
N SER A 327 6.35 -6.24 16.60
CA SER A 327 5.46 -5.41 17.41
C SER A 327 4.78 -4.36 16.54
N SER A 328 3.44 -4.29 16.61
CA SER A 328 2.68 -3.21 15.99
C SER A 328 2.83 -1.89 16.78
N LYS A 329 3.44 -1.95 17.98
CA LYS A 329 3.48 -0.87 18.97
C LYS A 329 2.10 -0.27 19.25
N THR A 330 1.03 -1.06 19.05
CA THR A 330 -0.32 -0.73 19.52
C THR A 330 -0.48 -1.33 20.91
N HIS A 331 -1.05 -0.60 21.85
CA HIS A 331 -1.41 -1.17 23.15
C HIS A 331 -2.86 -1.63 23.13
N SER A 332 -3.10 -2.85 23.59
CA SER A 332 -4.45 -3.37 23.83
C SER A 332 -5.06 -2.71 25.08
N LEU A 333 -6.36 -2.93 25.28
CA LEU A 333 -7.08 -2.51 26.49
C LEU A 333 -6.44 -2.98 27.80
N ASN A 334 -5.67 -4.07 27.74
CA ASN A 334 -5.01 -4.72 28.87
C ASN A 334 -3.54 -4.27 29.01
N GLY A 335 -3.08 -3.30 28.20
CA GLY A 335 -1.70 -2.82 28.19
C GLY A 335 -0.72 -3.70 27.39
N GLU A 336 -1.16 -4.86 26.92
CA GLU A 336 -0.34 -5.75 26.09
C GLU A 336 -0.06 -5.13 24.72
N THR A 337 1.16 -5.28 24.25
CA THR A 337 1.53 -4.79 22.92
C THR A 337 1.02 -5.74 21.84
N GLY A 338 0.37 -5.20 20.82
CA GLY A 338 -0.01 -5.95 19.63
C GLY A 338 1.22 -6.38 18.82
N PHE A 339 1.04 -7.46 18.07
CA PHE A 339 2.04 -8.01 17.15
C PHE A 339 1.39 -8.39 15.84
N TYR A 340 2.12 -8.20 14.75
CA TYR A 340 1.87 -8.84 13.46
C TYR A 340 2.61 -10.17 13.44
N TYR A 341 1.89 -11.27 13.25
CA TYR A 341 2.45 -12.62 13.22
C TYR A 341 2.51 -13.15 11.79
N PHE A 342 3.72 -13.35 11.27
CA PHE A 342 3.95 -14.00 9.98
C PHE A 342 4.25 -15.47 10.18
N SER A 343 3.30 -16.35 9.85
CA SER A 343 3.39 -17.79 10.10
C SER A 343 3.92 -18.56 8.89
N ASN A 344 4.13 -19.87 9.06
CA ASN A 344 4.58 -20.81 8.03
C ASN A 344 5.96 -20.49 7.42
N LEU A 345 6.85 -19.93 8.23
CA LEU A 345 8.24 -19.72 7.83
C LEU A 345 9.00 -21.05 7.81
N LYS A 346 10.02 -21.13 6.95
CA LYS A 346 10.80 -22.35 6.71
C LYS A 346 12.27 -22.09 6.96
N ALA A 347 12.92 -23.04 7.61
CA ALA A 347 14.37 -23.03 7.77
C ALA A 347 15.08 -23.07 6.41
N GLY A 348 16.27 -22.49 6.35
CA GLY A 348 17.12 -22.45 5.16
C GLY A 348 16.64 -21.50 4.05
N THR A 349 15.48 -20.85 4.20
CA THR A 349 14.83 -20.02 3.18
C THR A 349 15.14 -18.53 3.38
N SER A 350 15.32 -17.80 2.27
CA SER A 350 15.41 -16.33 2.26
C SER A 350 14.04 -15.67 2.21
N TYR A 351 13.91 -14.53 2.87
CA TYR A 351 12.73 -13.70 2.91
C TYR A 351 13.13 -12.24 2.70
N HIS A 352 12.19 -11.42 2.24
CA HIS A 352 12.37 -9.97 2.22
C HIS A 352 11.35 -9.32 3.14
N ILE A 353 11.77 -8.27 3.83
CA ILE A 353 10.89 -7.43 4.64
C ILE A 353 10.97 -5.99 4.17
N GLN A 354 9.80 -5.35 4.11
CA GLN A 354 9.66 -3.92 3.97
C GLN A 354 8.92 -3.38 5.17
N VAL A 355 9.49 -2.35 5.79
CA VAL A 355 8.83 -1.60 6.86
C VAL A 355 8.31 -0.30 6.30
N ILE A 356 7.11 0.10 6.70
CA ILE A 356 6.45 1.31 6.26
C ILE A 356 6.20 2.18 7.49
N TYR A 357 6.74 3.40 7.48
CA TYR A 357 6.39 4.43 8.43
C TYR A 357 5.24 5.27 7.86
N GLN A 358 4.10 5.28 8.54
CA GLN A 358 2.89 5.98 8.12
C GLN A 358 2.17 6.62 9.30
N VAL A 359 1.97 7.93 9.23
CA VAL A 359 1.14 8.64 10.20
C VAL A 359 -0.26 8.81 9.64
N SER A 360 -1.29 8.61 10.45
CA SER A 360 -2.65 8.91 10.03
C SER A 360 -2.87 10.42 10.04
N GLU A 361 -3.48 10.94 8.98
CA GLU A 361 -3.72 12.37 8.81
C GLU A 361 -4.48 12.99 9.99
N LEU A 362 -5.55 12.33 10.44
CA LEU A 362 -6.35 12.77 11.59
C LEU A 362 -5.53 12.91 12.87
N ARG A 363 -4.47 12.10 13.03
CA ARG A 363 -3.53 12.25 14.14
C ARG A 363 -2.64 13.46 13.90
N ALA A 364 -1.96 13.52 12.75
CA ALA A 364 -1.02 14.59 12.41
C ALA A 364 -1.65 15.99 12.63
N ARG A 365 -2.83 16.24 12.06
CA ARG A 365 -3.52 17.54 12.19
C ARG A 365 -3.84 17.89 13.64
N ARG A 366 -4.43 16.95 14.40
CA ARG A 366 -4.81 17.20 15.80
C ARG A 366 -3.61 17.61 16.65
N LEU A 367 -2.43 17.07 16.37
CA LEU A 367 -1.22 17.43 17.12
C LEU A 367 -0.59 18.73 16.65
N GLU A 368 -0.54 18.99 15.35
CA GLU A 368 -0.04 20.27 14.82
C GLU A 368 -0.84 21.45 15.40
N GLU A 369 -2.17 21.30 15.49
CA GLU A 369 -3.07 22.28 16.11
C GLU A 369 -2.81 22.47 17.62
N GLN A 370 -2.33 21.44 18.32
CA GLN A 370 -2.13 21.45 19.78
C GLN A 370 -0.73 21.91 20.21
N VAL A 371 0.31 21.53 19.46
CA VAL A 371 1.71 21.64 19.90
C VAL A 371 2.46 22.78 19.19
N LEU A 372 1.87 23.39 18.15
CA LEU A 372 2.50 24.45 17.33
C LEU A 372 3.88 24.04 16.76
N GLN A 373 4.12 22.74 16.64
CA GLN A 373 5.34 22.16 16.08
C GLN A 373 5.00 21.39 14.80
N LYS A 374 5.93 21.35 13.85
CA LYS A 374 5.76 20.64 12.60
C LYS A 374 5.85 19.12 12.84
N PHE A 375 4.81 18.38 12.47
CA PHE A 375 4.83 16.93 12.53
C PHE A 375 5.20 16.34 11.18
N TRP A 376 5.93 15.24 11.21
CA TRP A 376 6.05 14.41 10.02
C TRP A 376 4.75 13.66 9.77
N SER A 377 4.17 13.87 8.60
CA SER A 377 2.82 13.43 8.24
C SER A 377 2.79 12.57 6.96
N GLY A 378 3.96 12.10 6.53
CA GLY A 378 4.11 11.30 5.31
C GLY A 378 3.87 9.80 5.48
N ARG A 379 3.90 9.11 4.34
CA ARG A 379 3.97 7.64 4.23
C ARG A 379 5.24 7.26 3.48
N ILE A 380 6.19 6.65 4.19
CA ILE A 380 7.46 6.22 3.61
C ILE A 380 7.58 4.70 3.73
N ALA A 381 7.69 4.04 2.58
CA ALA A 381 8.16 2.65 2.54
C ALA A 381 9.69 2.65 2.59
N MET A 382 10.28 1.78 3.41
CA MET A 382 11.73 1.60 3.45
C MET A 382 12.18 0.59 2.38
N PRO A 383 13.47 0.57 2.02
CA PRO A 383 14.00 -0.40 1.09
C PRO A 383 13.75 -1.84 1.56
N LEU A 384 13.63 -2.77 0.61
CA LEU A 384 13.50 -4.19 0.91
C LEU A 384 14.81 -4.72 1.49
N VAL A 385 14.73 -5.35 2.67
CA VAL A 385 15.87 -6.04 3.29
C VAL A 385 15.67 -7.54 3.16
N GLU A 386 16.67 -8.21 2.61
CA GLU A 386 16.72 -9.67 2.57
C GLU A 386 17.27 -10.21 3.89
N PHE A 387 16.66 -11.27 4.41
CA PHE A 387 17.22 -12.07 5.50
C PHE A 387 16.98 -13.56 5.28
N ARG A 388 17.84 -14.40 5.87
CA ARG A 388 17.77 -15.86 5.81
C ARG A 388 17.56 -16.46 7.18
N LEU A 389 16.70 -17.47 7.25
CA LEU A 389 16.48 -18.25 8.48
C LEU A 389 17.44 -19.44 8.52
N ILE A 390 18.22 -19.57 9.59
CA ILE A 390 19.13 -20.70 9.81
C ILE A 390 18.79 -21.44 11.11
N GLU A 391 19.02 -22.74 11.14
CA GLU A 391 18.93 -23.51 12.39
C GLU A 391 20.07 -23.09 13.34
N ALA A 392 19.78 -23.11 14.64
CA ALA A 392 20.73 -22.76 15.70
C ALA A 392 21.83 -23.81 15.88
#